data_AF-A0A7W6H6Y8-F1
#
_entry.id   AF-A0A7W6H6Y8-F1
#
_cell.length_a   1.000
_cell.length_b   1.000
_cell.length_c   1.000
_cell.angle_alpha   90.00
_cell.angle_beta   90.00
_cell.angle_gamma   90.00
#
_symmetry.space_group_name_H-M   'P 1'
#
loop_
_entity.id
_entity.type
_entity.pdbx_description
1 polymer ?
#
loop_
_entity_poly.entity_id
_entity_poly.type
_entity_poly.pdbx_seq_one_letter_code
_entity_poly.pdbx_strand_id
1 'polypeptide(L)'
;MTEQQAITEVEDLTQAIRDGVDYGAVNVRNTAVQLREFYGVDDAITDEEIEAAHVEAMRADFGPVLVFTRGDYRVIVAVKIGYLGMIEDEEVILQAARDLTEEGGEAVNLERVSGREEGDDILRAFRMPEGAYVGDETDARLVQRFGDDVARYRIVTQCRTAEAA
;
A
#
# COMPACT_ATOMS: atom_id res chain seq x y z
N MET A 1 4.18 -39.24 -5.23
CA MET A 1 3.22 -38.12 -5.23
C MET A 1 2.72 -38.01 -3.81
N THR A 2 3.20 -37.03 -3.06
CA THR A 2 2.69 -36.76 -1.72
C THR A 2 1.36 -36.07 -1.91
N GLU A 3 0.25 -36.66 -1.44
CA GLU A 3 -1.03 -35.95 -1.36
C GLU A 3 -0.80 -34.74 -0.46
N GLN A 4 -0.82 -33.54 -1.04
CA GLN A 4 -0.77 -32.32 -0.27
C GLN A 4 -2.12 -32.22 0.43
N GLN A 5 -2.11 -32.35 1.76
CA GLN A 5 -3.32 -32.31 2.57
C GLN A 5 -3.94 -30.92 2.41
N ALA A 6 -5.23 -30.87 2.07
CA ALA A 6 -5.90 -29.61 1.81
C ALA A 6 -5.96 -28.75 3.08
N ILE A 7 -5.79 -27.44 2.95
CA ILE A 7 -5.98 -26.49 4.05
C ILE A 7 -7.48 -26.29 4.25
N THR A 8 -7.97 -26.57 5.45
CA THR A 8 -9.41 -26.49 5.78
C THR A 8 -9.76 -25.35 6.74
N GLU A 9 -8.76 -24.72 7.35
CA GLU A 9 -8.95 -23.65 8.34
C GLU A 9 -8.28 -22.35 7.87
N VAL A 10 -8.93 -21.21 8.12
CA VAL A 10 -8.41 -19.87 7.71
C VAL A 10 -7.13 -19.51 8.46
N GLU A 11 -6.99 -19.92 9.72
CA GLU A 11 -5.78 -19.64 10.52
C GLU A 11 -4.54 -20.32 9.92
N ASP A 12 -4.68 -21.60 9.52
CA ASP A 12 -3.62 -22.36 8.84
C ASP A 12 -3.28 -21.74 7.49
N LEU A 13 -4.29 -21.24 6.76
CA LEU A 13 -4.07 -20.51 5.50
C LEU A 13 -3.29 -19.22 5.73
N THR A 14 -3.67 -18.39 6.71
CA THR A 14 -2.96 -17.15 7.03
C THR A 14 -1.50 -17.42 7.37
N GLN A 15 -1.22 -18.46 8.17
CA GLN A 15 0.15 -18.84 8.51
C GLN A 15 0.92 -19.34 7.29
N ALA A 16 0.31 -20.19 6.45
CA ALA A 16 0.94 -20.68 5.22
C ALA A 16 1.25 -19.54 4.24
N ILE A 17 0.38 -18.53 4.17
CA ILE A 17 0.62 -17.31 3.40
C ILE A 17 1.83 -16.57 3.96
N ARG A 18 1.89 -16.29 5.27
CA ARG A 18 3.05 -15.61 5.91
C ARG A 18 4.36 -16.30 5.56
N ASP A 19 4.44 -17.60 5.76
CA ASP A 19 5.62 -18.40 5.39
C ASP A 19 5.93 -18.24 3.88
N GLY A 20 4.91 -18.27 3.03
CA GLY A 20 5.06 -18.05 1.59
C GLY A 20 5.59 -16.66 1.22
N VAL A 21 5.24 -15.61 1.96
CA VAL A 21 5.79 -14.27 1.73
C VAL A 21 7.25 -14.22 2.19
N ASP A 22 7.60 -14.83 3.33
CA ASP A 22 8.98 -14.92 3.82
C ASP A 22 9.91 -15.65 2.84
N TYR A 23 9.40 -16.69 2.16
CA TYR A 23 10.12 -17.39 1.10
C TYR A 23 10.09 -16.68 -0.27
N GLY A 24 9.35 -15.58 -0.40
CA GLY A 24 9.18 -14.83 -1.64
C GLY A 24 8.29 -15.52 -2.70
N ALA A 25 7.50 -16.52 -2.29
CA ALA A 25 6.55 -17.22 -3.14
C ALA A 25 5.21 -16.48 -3.28
N VAL A 26 4.83 -15.70 -2.25
CA VAL A 26 3.59 -14.90 -2.22
C VAL A 26 3.92 -13.41 -2.16
N ASN A 27 3.10 -12.58 -2.81
CA ASN A 27 3.15 -11.12 -2.75
C ASN A 27 1.75 -10.51 -2.97
N VAL A 28 1.64 -9.19 -2.81
CA VAL A 28 0.38 -8.42 -2.92
C VAL A 28 -0.40 -8.65 -4.22
N ARG A 29 0.26 -9.08 -5.31
CA ARG A 29 -0.38 -9.30 -6.61
C ARG A 29 -1.05 -10.65 -6.72
N ASN A 30 -0.83 -11.56 -5.77
CA ASN A 30 -1.53 -12.85 -5.77
C ASN A 30 -3.03 -12.67 -5.52
N THR A 31 -3.83 -13.35 -6.33
CA THR A 31 -5.29 -13.40 -6.21
C THR A 31 -5.74 -14.56 -5.33
N ALA A 32 -6.99 -14.52 -4.83
CA ALA A 32 -7.54 -15.65 -4.06
C ALA A 32 -7.47 -16.97 -4.83
N VAL A 33 -7.80 -16.95 -6.13
CA VAL A 33 -7.72 -18.12 -7.02
C VAL A 33 -6.30 -18.69 -7.08
N GLN A 34 -5.29 -17.85 -7.24
CA GLN A 34 -3.90 -18.30 -7.27
C GLN A 34 -3.45 -18.90 -5.93
N LEU A 35 -3.87 -18.29 -4.81
CA LEU A 35 -3.55 -18.80 -3.48
C LEU A 35 -4.26 -20.12 -3.21
N ARG A 36 -5.53 -20.26 -3.63
CA ARG A 36 -6.30 -21.51 -3.54
C ARG A 36 -5.58 -22.65 -4.26
N GLU A 37 -5.20 -22.43 -5.51
CA GLU A 37 -4.50 -23.42 -6.32
C GLU A 37 -3.12 -23.77 -5.75
N PHE A 38 -2.38 -22.76 -5.27
CA PHE A 38 -1.03 -22.94 -4.76
C PHE A 38 -0.98 -23.74 -3.45
N TYR A 39 -1.91 -23.46 -2.53
CA TYR A 39 -1.94 -24.08 -1.21
C TYR A 39 -2.86 -25.31 -1.12
N GLY A 40 -3.68 -25.58 -2.14
CA GLY A 40 -4.68 -26.64 -2.09
C GLY A 40 -5.74 -26.36 -1.02
N VAL A 41 -6.35 -25.18 -1.07
CA VAL A 41 -7.36 -24.75 -0.09
C VAL A 41 -8.70 -25.42 -0.38
N ASP A 42 -9.35 -25.94 0.68
CA ASP A 42 -10.66 -26.59 0.58
C ASP A 42 -11.75 -25.62 0.08
N ASP A 43 -12.76 -26.16 -0.60
CA ASP A 43 -13.88 -25.40 -1.17
C ASP A 43 -14.78 -24.74 -0.10
N ALA A 44 -14.68 -25.18 1.16
CA ALA A 44 -15.40 -24.58 2.28
C ALA A 44 -14.89 -23.18 2.65
N ILE A 45 -13.61 -22.87 2.42
CA ILE A 45 -13.06 -21.53 2.61
C ILE A 45 -13.40 -20.71 1.38
N THR A 46 -14.05 -19.57 1.53
CA THR A 46 -14.45 -18.72 0.39
C THR A 46 -13.29 -17.88 -0.14
N ASP A 47 -13.41 -17.38 -1.37
CA ASP A 47 -12.38 -16.49 -1.91
C ASP A 47 -12.25 -15.21 -1.07
N GLU A 48 -13.33 -14.68 -0.49
CA GLU A 48 -13.27 -13.54 0.43
C GLU A 48 -12.45 -13.84 1.69
N GLU A 49 -12.57 -15.05 2.25
CA GLU A 49 -11.77 -15.48 3.40
C GLU A 49 -10.29 -15.64 3.04
N ILE A 50 -9.98 -16.15 1.84
CA ILE A 50 -8.61 -16.20 1.31
C ILE A 50 -8.05 -14.79 1.13
N GLU A 51 -8.84 -13.85 0.61
CA GLU A 51 -8.40 -12.47 0.46
C GLU A 51 -8.15 -11.79 1.81
N ALA A 52 -9.01 -12.02 2.81
CA ALA A 52 -8.83 -11.50 4.15
C ALA A 52 -7.56 -12.06 4.81
N ALA A 53 -7.33 -13.37 4.72
CA ALA A 53 -6.10 -14.03 5.19
C ALA A 53 -4.85 -13.44 4.52
N HIS A 54 -4.92 -13.20 3.20
CA HIS A 54 -3.82 -12.58 2.47
C HIS A 54 -3.54 -11.14 2.93
N VAL A 55 -4.57 -10.31 3.10
CA VAL A 55 -4.40 -8.94 3.60
C VAL A 55 -3.81 -8.93 5.01
N GLU A 56 -4.28 -9.81 5.89
CA GLU A 56 -3.78 -9.93 7.25
C GLU A 56 -2.30 -10.34 7.27
N ALA A 57 -1.92 -11.36 6.50
CA ALA A 57 -0.54 -11.82 6.40
C ALA A 57 0.40 -10.72 5.89
N MET A 58 0.01 -10.00 4.83
CA MET A 58 0.84 -8.94 4.25
C MET A 58 1.04 -7.72 5.16
N ARG A 59 0.08 -7.45 6.07
CA ARG A 59 0.17 -6.34 7.04
C ARG A 59 1.05 -6.67 8.25
N ALA A 60 1.23 -7.96 8.58
CA ALA A 60 1.90 -8.41 9.79
C ALA A 60 3.45 -8.37 9.69
N ASP A 61 4.03 -8.62 8.50
CA ASP A 61 5.47 -8.95 8.40
C ASP A 61 6.33 -7.98 7.58
N PHE A 62 5.77 -7.11 6.75
CA PHE A 62 6.58 -6.33 5.79
C PHE A 62 6.74 -4.87 6.19
N GLY A 63 7.99 -4.38 6.14
CA GLY A 63 8.33 -2.98 6.33
C GLY A 63 7.43 -2.12 5.43
N PRO A 64 6.48 -1.37 6.02
CA PRO A 64 5.43 -0.76 5.23
C PRO A 64 6.01 0.36 4.35
N VAL A 65 5.42 0.56 3.19
CA VAL A 65 5.65 1.77 2.39
C VAL A 65 4.44 2.70 2.53
N LEU A 66 4.69 4.00 2.52
CA LEU A 66 3.67 5.02 2.50
C LEU A 66 3.31 5.32 1.05
N VAL A 67 2.06 5.07 0.67
CA VAL A 67 1.55 5.39 -0.66
C VAL A 67 0.62 6.59 -0.58
N PHE A 68 0.91 7.63 -1.36
CA PHE A 68 0.06 8.81 -1.47
C PHE A 68 -0.85 8.71 -2.69
N THR A 69 -2.15 8.95 -2.49
CA THR A 69 -3.11 9.04 -3.59
C THR A 69 -3.77 10.41 -3.69
N ARG A 70 -4.11 10.82 -4.91
CA ARG A 70 -4.84 12.06 -5.20
C ARG A 70 -6.13 11.77 -5.95
N GLY A 71 -7.23 12.40 -5.52
CA GLY A 71 -8.55 12.27 -6.14
C GLY A 71 -8.99 10.80 -6.25
N ASP A 72 -9.44 10.40 -7.45
CA ASP A 72 -9.92 9.05 -7.79
C ASP A 72 -8.81 7.99 -7.87
N TYR A 73 -7.95 7.90 -6.84
CA TYR A 73 -6.99 6.81 -6.62
C TYR A 73 -5.72 6.80 -7.49
N ARG A 74 -5.31 7.92 -8.08
CA ARG A 74 -3.95 7.98 -8.67
C ARG A 74 -2.91 7.86 -7.56
N VAL A 75 -2.16 6.77 -7.55
CA VAL A 75 -0.96 6.62 -6.71
C VAL A 75 0.12 7.53 -7.29
N ILE A 76 0.74 8.34 -6.45
CA ILE A 76 1.72 9.32 -6.93
C ILE A 76 3.12 8.98 -6.43
N VAL A 77 3.24 8.55 -5.17
CA VAL A 77 4.55 8.24 -4.58
C VAL A 77 4.44 7.09 -3.60
N ALA A 78 5.44 6.20 -3.60
CA ALA A 78 5.68 5.20 -2.57
C ALA A 78 7.00 5.51 -1.84
N VAL A 79 6.95 5.77 -0.54
CA VAL A 79 8.14 6.04 0.29
C VAL A 79 8.31 4.93 1.31
N LYS A 80 9.52 4.37 1.45
CA LYS A 80 9.80 3.36 2.48
C LYS A 80 9.71 4.00 3.87
N ILE A 81 8.91 3.41 4.76
CA ILE A 81 8.82 3.85 6.17
C ILE A 81 9.74 2.94 7.00
N GLY A 82 10.48 3.52 7.94
CA GLY A 82 11.27 2.75 8.91
C GLY A 82 10.41 1.78 9.73
N TYR A 83 11.04 0.75 10.29
CA TYR A 83 10.41 -0.44 10.88
C TYR A 83 9.51 -0.21 12.11
N LEU A 84 9.36 1.02 12.60
CA LEU A 84 8.80 1.28 13.94
C LEU A 84 7.36 1.79 14.00
N GLY A 85 6.62 1.76 12.88
CA GLY A 85 5.15 1.79 12.90
C GLY A 85 4.49 3.07 13.44
N MET A 86 5.27 4.05 13.91
CA MET A 86 4.83 5.41 14.08
C MET A 86 5.29 6.18 12.85
N ILE A 87 4.34 6.81 12.16
CA ILE A 87 4.67 7.85 11.18
C ILE A 87 5.12 9.06 11.99
N GLU A 88 6.34 9.00 12.50
CA GLU A 88 7.05 10.09 13.16
C GLU A 88 8.17 10.57 12.24
N ASP A 89 7.92 10.86 10.96
CA ASP A 89 9.04 11.18 10.07
C ASP A 89 8.71 12.29 9.09
N GLU A 90 9.06 13.50 9.50
CA GLU A 90 9.21 14.69 8.64
C GLU A 90 10.07 14.36 7.41
N GLU A 91 11.03 13.44 7.54
CA GLU A 91 11.85 12.94 6.42
C GLU A 91 11.03 12.17 5.36
N VAL A 92 10.08 11.32 5.77
CA VAL A 92 9.21 10.58 4.83
C VAL A 92 8.30 11.55 4.07
N ILE A 93 7.80 12.58 4.75
CA ILE A 93 6.97 13.64 4.15
C ILE A 93 7.82 14.49 3.19
N LEU A 94 9.06 14.85 3.57
CA LEU A 94 10.00 15.58 2.73
C LEU A 94 10.39 14.78 1.49
N GLN A 95 10.61 13.47 1.61
CA GLN A 95 10.90 12.62 0.46
C GLN A 95 9.68 12.53 -0.46
N ALA A 96 8.48 12.33 0.08
CA ALA A 96 7.26 12.34 -0.72
C ALA A 96 7.07 13.67 -1.47
N ALA A 97 7.33 14.79 -0.81
CA ALA A 97 7.27 16.12 -1.43
C ALA A 97 8.31 16.30 -2.55
N ARG A 98 9.52 15.75 -2.40
CA ARG A 98 10.55 15.74 -3.45
C ARG A 98 10.13 14.91 -4.65
N ASP A 99 9.65 13.69 -4.42
CA ASP A 99 9.21 12.80 -5.49
C ASP A 99 8.04 13.43 -6.28
N LEU A 100 7.08 14.05 -5.58
CA LEU A 100 6.00 14.83 -6.18
C LEU A 100 6.51 16.03 -6.99
N THR A 101 7.54 16.71 -6.49
CA THR A 101 8.19 17.84 -7.18
C THR A 101 8.87 17.39 -8.47
N GLU A 102 9.56 16.25 -8.44
CA GLU A 102 10.23 15.68 -9.61
C GLU A 102 9.22 15.27 -10.69
N GLU A 103 8.10 14.68 -10.30
CA GLU A 103 7.06 14.24 -11.23
C GLU A 103 6.25 15.42 -11.82
N GLY A 104 5.94 16.41 -10.99
CA GLY A 104 5.14 17.58 -11.36
C GLY A 104 5.91 18.75 -11.99
N GLY A 105 7.24 18.79 -11.83
CA GLY A 105 8.10 19.87 -12.31
C GLY A 105 8.00 21.19 -11.53
N GLU A 106 7.25 21.22 -10.43
CA GLU A 106 7.03 22.39 -9.57
C GLU A 106 7.34 22.04 -8.11
N ALA A 107 7.86 23.01 -7.35
CA ALA A 107 8.18 22.80 -5.94
C ALA A 107 6.91 22.55 -5.12
N VAL A 108 6.79 21.32 -4.62
CA VAL A 108 5.70 20.86 -3.77
C VAL A 108 6.19 20.81 -2.32
N ASN A 109 5.40 21.37 -1.40
CA ASN A 109 5.46 21.04 0.02
C ASN A 109 4.18 20.32 0.43
N LEU A 110 4.26 19.51 1.48
CA LEU A 110 3.13 18.79 2.05
C LEU A 110 2.86 19.26 3.48
N GLU A 111 1.62 19.62 3.76
CA GLU A 111 1.17 19.97 5.11
C GLU A 111 0.16 18.95 5.60
N ARG A 112 0.34 18.42 6.82
CA ARG A 112 -0.64 17.50 7.40
C ARG A 112 -1.94 18.24 7.69
N VAL A 113 -3.05 17.69 7.25
CA VAL A 113 -4.39 18.27 7.42
C VAL A 113 -5.26 17.43 8.34
N SER A 114 -6.42 17.97 8.75
CA SER A 114 -7.39 17.19 9.51
C SER A 114 -7.98 16.07 8.65
N GLY A 115 -8.34 14.94 9.26
CA GLY A 115 -8.89 13.78 8.54
C GLY A 115 -10.24 14.02 7.85
N ARG A 116 -10.85 15.19 8.00
CA ARG A 116 -12.12 15.57 7.37
C ARG A 116 -11.97 16.48 6.15
N GLU A 117 -10.75 16.95 5.84
CA GLU A 117 -10.56 17.82 4.67
C GLU A 117 -10.65 17.04 3.36
N GLU A 118 -11.26 17.67 2.35
CA GLU A 118 -11.49 17.15 1.01
C GLU A 118 -11.13 18.23 -0.02
N GLY A 119 -10.68 17.80 -1.20
CA GLY A 119 -10.24 18.68 -2.27
C GLY A 119 -9.23 17.98 -3.18
N ASP A 120 -9.04 18.53 -4.38
CA ASP A 120 -8.08 18.01 -5.36
C ASP A 120 -6.62 18.26 -4.97
N ASP A 121 -6.38 19.08 -3.95
CA ASP A 121 -5.09 19.36 -3.31
C ASP A 121 -4.80 18.42 -2.13
N ILE A 122 -5.76 17.59 -1.72
CA ILE A 122 -5.63 16.67 -0.58
C ILE A 122 -5.17 15.29 -1.06
N LEU A 123 -4.01 14.88 -0.56
CA LEU A 123 -3.46 13.54 -0.68
C LEU A 123 -3.90 12.67 0.50
N ARG A 124 -4.33 11.44 0.22
CA ARG A 124 -4.56 10.41 1.23
C ARG A 124 -3.33 9.52 1.31
N ALA A 125 -2.83 9.30 2.51
CA ALA A 125 -1.67 8.46 2.75
C ALA A 125 -2.12 7.11 3.28
N PHE A 126 -1.68 6.04 2.63
CA PHE A 126 -1.99 4.67 2.97
C PHE A 126 -0.74 3.93 3.39
N ARG A 127 -0.84 3.17 4.49
CA ARG A 127 0.17 2.19 4.85
C ARG A 127 -0.03 0.95 3.99
N MET A 128 0.97 0.63 3.16
CA MET A 128 0.95 -0.47 2.20
C MET A 128 2.04 -1.50 2.52
N PRO A 129 1.85 -2.79 2.19
CA PRO A 129 2.94 -3.77 2.19
C PRO A 129 4.08 -3.33 1.26
N GLU A 130 5.29 -3.86 1.46
CA GLU A 130 6.42 -3.50 0.60
C GLU A 130 6.14 -3.85 -0.88
N GLY A 131 6.43 -2.90 -1.77
CA GLY A 131 6.24 -3.08 -3.20
C GLY A 131 6.63 -1.85 -4.00
N ALA A 132 6.77 -2.04 -5.30
CA ALA A 132 6.84 -0.94 -6.27
C ALA A 132 5.42 -0.63 -6.76
N TYR A 133 5.04 0.65 -6.66
CA TYR A 133 3.75 1.19 -7.08
C TYR A 133 4.02 2.35 -8.05
N VAL A 134 3.39 2.33 -9.23
CA VAL A 134 3.67 3.19 -10.38
C VAL A 134 2.47 4.02 -10.85
N GLY A 135 1.42 4.14 -10.03
CA GLY A 135 0.33 5.08 -10.33
C GLY A 135 -0.74 4.59 -11.30
N ASP A 136 -0.70 3.32 -11.72
CA ASP A 136 -1.69 2.75 -12.62
C ASP A 136 -2.95 2.23 -11.90
N GLU A 137 -3.97 1.83 -12.67
CA GLU A 137 -5.23 1.30 -12.14
C GLU A 137 -5.03 0.02 -11.32
N THR A 138 -4.02 -0.78 -11.65
CA THR A 138 -3.71 -2.02 -10.93
C THR A 138 -3.25 -1.69 -9.51
N ASP A 139 -2.35 -0.74 -9.37
CA ASP A 139 -1.84 -0.32 -8.07
C ASP A 139 -2.91 0.42 -7.25
N ALA A 140 -3.82 1.15 -7.89
CA ALA A 140 -4.99 1.72 -7.22
C ALA A 140 -5.86 0.64 -6.54
N ARG A 141 -6.08 -0.50 -7.21
CA ARG A 141 -6.81 -1.65 -6.64
C ARG A 141 -6.03 -2.32 -5.52
N LEU A 142 -4.70 -2.41 -5.64
CA LEU A 142 -3.86 -2.91 -4.54
C LEU A 142 -3.98 -2.00 -3.30
N VAL A 143 -3.97 -0.68 -3.48
CA VAL A 143 -4.16 0.28 -2.37
C VAL A 143 -5.53 0.11 -1.73
N GLN A 144 -6.59 -0.06 -2.51
CA GLN A 144 -7.93 -0.31 -1.95
C GLN A 144 -8.00 -1.64 -1.18
N ARG A 145 -7.30 -2.67 -1.64
CA ARG A 145 -7.32 -4.01 -1.03
C ARG A 145 -6.47 -4.09 0.24
N PHE A 146 -5.24 -3.57 0.21
CA PHE A 146 -4.27 -3.76 1.28
C PHE A 146 -4.05 -2.52 2.15
N GLY A 147 -4.33 -1.33 1.62
CA GLY A 147 -4.01 -0.06 2.26
C GLY A 147 -4.82 0.18 3.53
N ASP A 148 -4.14 0.71 4.55
CA ASP A 148 -4.76 1.28 5.74
C ASP A 148 -4.59 2.81 5.72
N ASP A 149 -5.69 3.56 5.74
CA ASP A 149 -5.64 5.04 5.70
C ASP A 149 -5.10 5.56 7.03
N VAL A 150 -3.95 6.23 6.97
CA VAL A 150 -3.20 6.66 8.15
C VAL A 150 -3.17 8.18 8.32
N ALA A 151 -3.31 8.95 7.24
CA ALA A 151 -3.21 10.41 7.27
C ALA A 151 -3.66 11.08 5.98
N ARG A 152 -3.88 12.40 6.06
CA ARG A 152 -4.13 13.27 4.91
C ARG A 152 -3.16 14.44 4.88
N TYR A 153 -2.76 14.85 3.69
CA TYR A 153 -1.82 15.93 3.46
C TYR A 153 -2.31 16.87 2.36
N ARG A 154 -2.07 18.17 2.51
CA ARG A 154 -2.37 19.19 1.50
C ARG A 154 -1.11 19.52 0.71
N ILE A 155 -1.23 19.57 -0.61
CA ILE A 155 -0.20 20.12 -1.49
C ILE A 155 -0.19 21.65 -1.33
N VAL A 156 0.95 22.19 -0.92
CA VAL A 156 1.22 23.62 -0.87
C VAL A 156 2.28 23.92 -1.91
N THR A 157 1.83 24.29 -3.12
CA THR A 157 2.72 24.70 -4.20
C THR A 157 3.35 26.03 -3.82
N GLN A 158 4.68 26.08 -3.74
CA GLN A 158 5.34 27.39 -3.74
C GLN A 158 5.24 27.92 -5.15
N CYS A 159 4.31 28.86 -5.39
CA CYS A 159 4.41 29.71 -6.57
C CYS A 159 5.83 30.26 -6.61
N ARG A 160 6.62 29.86 -7.62
CA ARG A 160 7.76 30.68 -8.02
C ARG A 160 7.18 32.05 -8.27
N THR A 161 7.47 32.99 -7.38
CA THR A 161 7.34 34.40 -7.72
C THR A 161 8.10 34.55 -9.03
N ALA A 162 7.37 34.88 -10.10
CA ALA A 162 7.95 35.19 -11.38
C ALA A 162 8.78 36.48 -11.22
N GLU A 163 9.94 36.39 -10.59
CA GLU A 163 10.99 37.38 -10.70
C GLU A 163 11.90 36.98 -11.85
N ALA A 164 11.48 37.40 -13.04
CA ALA A 164 12.37 37.76 -14.13
C ALA A 164 11.67 38.96 -14.79
N ALA A 165 11.95 40.18 -14.35
CA ALA A 165 13.07 41.02 -14.80
C ALA A 165 12.89 41.47 -16.25
#